data_AF-A0A521UU07-F1
#
_entry.id   AF-A0A521UU07-F1
#
_cell.length_a   1.000
_cell.length_b   1.000
_cell.length_c   1.000
_cell.angle_alpha   90.00
_cell.angle_beta   90.00
_cell.angle_gamma   90.00
#
_symmetry.space_group_name_H-M   'P 1'
#
loop_
_entity.id
_entity.type
_entity.pdbx_description
1 polymer ?
#
loop_
_entity_poly.entity_id
_entity_poly.type
_entity_poly.pdbx_seq_one_letter_code
_entity_poly.pdbx_strand_id
1 'polypeptide(L)'
;MTKERERSRTVPPEKRSADGSKYARSRKQHKSGLPSWIYVAAVAAVVVLLGGGAMALLGQGGGASTAGNAGTGTDVASGVQLPRYAYADPVALEGYKWATTQEGQDVLKYMPCYCGCGDHATHKNNLNCFIQDPVAGKPVVFDSHAST
;
A
#
# COMPACT_ATOMS: atom_id res chain seq x y z
N MET A 1 -61.77 24.73 -15.40
CA MET A 1 -63.08 25.13 -14.83
C MET A 1 -63.67 23.85 -14.27
N THR A 2 -63.82 23.54 -12.99
CA THR A 2 -64.15 24.24 -11.72
C THR A 2 -63.74 23.26 -10.58
N LYS A 3 -62.89 23.62 -9.62
CA LYS A 3 -63.21 24.13 -8.28
C LYS A 3 -64.18 23.25 -7.48
N GLU A 4 -63.67 22.46 -6.51
CA GLU A 4 -64.19 22.18 -5.14
C GLU A 4 -62.99 21.56 -4.35
N ARG A 5 -62.35 22.11 -3.31
CA ARG A 5 -62.72 22.71 -2.00
C ARG A 5 -63.48 21.78 -1.04
N GLU A 6 -62.72 21.01 -0.25
CA GLU A 6 -63.15 20.47 1.06
C GLU A 6 -61.87 20.21 1.90
N ARG A 7 -61.25 21.17 2.60
CA ARG A 7 -61.52 21.71 3.95
C ARG A 7 -62.11 20.73 4.97
N SER A 8 -61.23 20.08 5.72
CA SER A 8 -61.54 19.66 7.10
C SER A 8 -60.25 19.63 7.95
N ARG A 9 -60.05 20.75 8.68
CA ARG A 9 -59.19 20.83 9.87
C ARG A 9 -59.90 20.14 11.02
N THR A 10 -59.18 19.33 11.78
CA THR A 10 -59.41 19.19 13.23
C THR A 10 -58.05 19.12 13.94
N VAL A 11 -57.87 20.00 14.92
CA VAL A 11 -56.73 20.13 15.87
C VAL A 11 -57.37 20.02 17.27
N PRO A 12 -56.66 19.49 18.28
CA PRO A 12 -57.21 18.56 19.27
C PRO A 12 -57.75 19.24 20.54
N PRO A 13 -58.42 18.50 21.43
CA PRO A 13 -58.73 18.99 22.76
C PRO A 13 -57.56 18.82 23.74
N GLU A 14 -57.20 19.94 24.35
CA GLU A 14 -56.29 20.20 25.47
C GLU A 14 -56.85 19.74 26.84
N LYS A 15 -55.95 19.70 27.85
CA LYS A 15 -56.13 19.82 29.33
C LYS A 15 -56.05 18.50 30.13
N ARG A 16 -55.39 18.41 31.30
CA ARG A 16 -54.92 19.41 32.27
C ARG A 16 -53.93 18.79 33.28
N SER A 17 -53.09 19.66 33.82
CA SER A 17 -52.07 19.54 34.88
C SER A 17 -52.46 18.93 36.23
N ALA A 18 -51.48 18.32 36.90
CA ALA A 18 -51.03 18.47 38.30
C ALA A 18 -50.43 17.12 38.74
N ASP A 19 -49.21 17.00 39.26
CA ASP A 19 -48.81 17.40 40.61
C ASP A 19 -47.31 17.09 40.78
N GLY A 20 -46.59 17.97 41.46
CA GLY A 20 -45.16 17.88 41.68
C GLY A 20 -44.79 16.88 42.78
N SER A 21 -43.80 16.05 42.50
CA SER A 21 -43.02 15.37 43.54
C SER A 21 -41.54 15.64 43.36
N LYS A 22 -41.14 16.75 44.00
CA LYS A 22 -39.96 16.86 44.87
C LYS A 22 -38.76 15.98 44.49
N TYR A 23 -37.74 16.64 43.94
CA TYR A 23 -36.31 16.41 44.18
C TYR A 23 -35.97 15.31 45.19
N ALA A 24 -35.98 14.04 44.76
CA ALA A 24 -35.28 12.97 45.44
C ALA A 24 -33.98 12.71 44.66
N ARG A 25 -32.93 13.39 45.10
CA ARG A 25 -31.54 13.21 44.66
C ARG A 25 -31.09 11.78 44.98
N SER A 26 -31.46 10.83 44.14
CA SER A 26 -30.89 9.48 44.19
C SER A 26 -29.48 9.55 43.61
N ARG A 27 -28.48 9.64 44.48
CA ARG A 27 -27.10 9.26 44.17
C ARG A 27 -27.11 7.79 43.76
N LYS A 28 -27.45 7.50 42.51
CA LYS A 28 -27.19 6.19 41.93
C LYS A 28 -25.68 6.08 41.80
N GLN A 29 -25.13 5.38 42.78
CA GLN A 29 -23.77 4.90 42.86
C GLN A 29 -23.31 4.55 41.46
N HIS A 30 -22.34 5.32 40.97
CA HIS A 30 -21.53 4.93 39.82
C HIS A 30 -20.84 3.65 40.28
N LYS A 31 -21.48 2.49 40.07
CA LYS A 31 -20.82 1.20 40.17
C LYS A 31 -19.65 1.36 39.22
N SER A 32 -18.45 1.48 39.79
CA SER A 32 -17.20 1.63 39.08
C SER A 32 -16.93 0.32 38.36
N GLY A 33 -17.73 0.07 37.33
CA GLY A 33 -17.35 -0.83 36.25
C GLY A 33 -16.03 -0.29 35.75
N LEU A 34 -15.06 -1.19 35.65
CA LEU A 34 -13.72 -0.87 35.21
C LEU A 34 -13.85 -0.01 33.94
N PRO A 35 -13.21 1.16 33.92
CA PRO A 35 -13.40 2.12 32.85
C PRO A 35 -13.15 1.45 31.49
N SER A 36 -13.90 1.86 30.47
CA SER A 36 -13.94 1.21 29.16
C SER A 36 -12.57 0.92 28.55
N TRP A 37 -11.57 1.76 28.85
CA TRP A 37 -10.17 1.56 28.43
C TRP A 37 -9.54 0.27 28.96
N ILE A 38 -10.03 -0.30 30.06
CA ILE A 38 -9.56 -1.59 30.58
C ILE A 38 -10.05 -2.74 29.71
N TYR A 39 -11.25 -2.65 29.13
CA TYR A 39 -11.69 -3.64 28.15
C TYR A 39 -10.86 -3.53 26.86
N VAL A 40 -10.56 -2.30 26.43
CA VAL A 40 -9.66 -2.05 25.28
C VAL A 40 -8.24 -2.58 25.57
N ALA A 41 -7.72 -2.35 26.77
CA ALA A 41 -6.41 -2.84 27.19
C ALA A 41 -6.39 -4.36 27.36
N ALA A 42 -7.46 -4.96 27.87
CA ALA A 42 -7.59 -6.42 28.00
C ALA A 42 -7.68 -7.09 26.63
N VAL A 43 -8.46 -6.53 25.71
CA VAL A 43 -8.52 -7.02 24.32
C VAL A 43 -7.17 -6.84 23.62
N ALA A 44 -6.51 -5.69 23.78
CA ALA A 44 -5.17 -5.46 23.25
C ALA A 44 -4.15 -6.45 23.83
N ALA A 45 -4.20 -6.73 25.14
CA ALA A 45 -3.32 -7.69 25.79
C ALA A 45 -3.59 -9.13 25.31
N VAL A 46 -4.85 -9.52 25.12
CA VAL A 46 -5.21 -10.84 24.59
C VAL A 46 -4.78 -10.97 23.12
N VAL A 47 -4.92 -9.92 22.31
CA VAL A 47 -4.41 -9.86 20.92
C VAL A 47 -2.88 -9.92 20.89
N VAL A 48 -2.21 -9.25 21.83
CA VAL A 48 -0.74 -9.30 21.96
C VAL A 48 -0.26 -10.63 22.53
N LEU A 49 -1.03 -11.36 23.34
CA LEU A 49 -0.64 -12.66 23.89
C LEU A 49 -0.96 -13.83 22.94
N LEU A 50 -2.09 -13.76 22.23
CA LEU A 50 -2.46 -14.75 21.21
C LEU A 50 -1.77 -14.47 19.85
N GLY A 51 -1.43 -13.21 19.56
CA GLY A 51 -0.63 -12.80 18.40
C GLY A 51 0.87 -12.64 18.68
N GLY A 52 1.28 -12.64 19.95
CA GLY A 52 2.67 -12.42 20.40
C GLY A 52 3.57 -13.65 20.39
N GLY A 53 3.16 -14.71 19.71
CA GLY A 53 4.09 -15.71 19.18
C GLY A 53 4.75 -15.26 17.86
N ALA A 54 4.38 -14.11 17.30
CA ALA A 54 4.87 -13.64 15.99
C ALA A 54 5.48 -12.23 16.00
N MET A 55 5.85 -11.68 17.16
CA MET A 55 6.48 -10.36 17.26
C MET A 55 8.00 -10.44 17.43
N ALA A 56 8.63 -11.23 16.57
CA ALA A 56 10.02 -11.03 16.17
C ALA A 56 10.17 -10.83 14.64
N LEU A 57 9.08 -10.75 13.86
CA LEU A 57 9.18 -10.82 12.39
C LEU A 57 8.22 -9.93 11.58
N LEU A 58 7.77 -8.78 12.10
CA LEU A 58 6.90 -7.88 11.32
C LEU A 58 7.48 -6.47 11.11
N GLY A 59 8.78 -6.43 10.84
CA GLY A 59 9.46 -5.30 10.21
C GLY A 59 9.67 -5.47 8.70
N GLN A 60 8.75 -6.13 7.98
CA GLN A 60 8.90 -6.36 6.54
C GLN A 60 7.58 -6.12 5.79
N GLY A 61 7.13 -4.87 5.80
CA GLY A 61 6.24 -4.34 4.78
C GLY A 61 7.06 -3.89 3.57
N GLY A 62 7.72 -4.83 2.91
CA GLY A 62 8.39 -4.65 1.63
C GLY A 62 8.16 -5.94 0.86
N GLY A 63 7.26 -5.88 -0.12
CA GLY A 63 6.90 -7.04 -0.93
C GLY A 63 8.18 -7.67 -1.49
N ALA A 64 8.38 -8.93 -1.17
CA ALA A 64 9.36 -9.74 -1.86
C ALA A 64 8.89 -9.87 -3.31
N SER A 65 9.39 -9.01 -4.18
CA SER A 65 9.63 -9.39 -5.57
C SER A 65 10.41 -10.70 -5.47
N THR A 66 9.79 -11.82 -5.83
CA THR A 66 10.54 -13.02 -6.14
C THR A 66 11.62 -12.58 -7.10
N ALA A 67 12.87 -12.56 -6.62
CA ALA A 67 14.03 -12.40 -7.46
C ALA A 67 13.95 -13.54 -8.46
N GLY A 68 13.38 -13.23 -9.62
CA GLY A 68 13.39 -14.12 -10.77
C GLY A 68 14.84 -14.47 -10.98
N ASN A 69 15.12 -15.76 -10.99
CA ASN A 69 16.46 -16.28 -11.18
C ASN A 69 16.87 -16.02 -12.62
N ALA A 70 17.19 -14.76 -12.93
CA ALA A 70 17.85 -14.36 -14.14
C ALA A 70 19.26 -14.91 -14.02
N GLY A 71 19.53 -16.04 -14.68
CA GLY A 71 20.90 -16.57 -14.73
C GLY A 71 21.82 -15.46 -15.22
N THR A 72 22.64 -14.93 -14.34
CA THR A 72 23.62 -13.88 -14.66
C THR A 72 24.83 -14.55 -15.27
N GLY A 73 25.18 -14.18 -16.49
CA GLY A 73 26.49 -14.47 -17.06
C GLY A 73 27.41 -13.31 -16.73
N THR A 74 28.48 -13.55 -15.97
CA THR A 74 29.45 -12.50 -15.63
C THR A 74 30.31 -12.17 -16.83
N ASP A 75 30.20 -10.96 -17.37
CA ASP A 75 31.14 -10.45 -18.38
C ASP A 75 32.40 -9.99 -17.63
N VAL A 76 33.35 -10.91 -17.48
CA VAL A 76 34.56 -10.74 -16.66
C VAL A 76 35.44 -9.58 -17.16
N ALA A 77 35.30 -9.18 -18.43
CA ALA A 77 36.05 -8.10 -19.05
C ALA A 77 35.57 -6.69 -18.63
N SER A 78 34.29 -6.53 -18.27
CA SER A 78 33.70 -5.22 -17.98
C SER A 78 33.29 -5.06 -16.52
N GLY A 79 33.29 -6.15 -15.73
CA GLY A 79 32.78 -6.15 -14.36
C GLY A 79 31.26 -5.94 -14.28
N VAL A 80 30.56 -5.95 -15.42
CA VAL A 80 29.11 -5.79 -15.52
C VAL A 80 28.48 -7.17 -15.55
N GLN A 81 27.58 -7.45 -14.61
CA GLN A 81 26.81 -8.69 -14.59
C GLN A 81 25.63 -8.55 -15.55
N LEU A 82 25.74 -9.20 -16.71
CA LEU A 82 24.71 -9.17 -17.73
C LEU A 82 23.83 -10.42 -17.63
N PRO A 83 22.54 -10.30 -17.95
CA PRO A 83 21.67 -11.47 -17.94
C PRO A 83 21.99 -12.43 -19.10
N ARG A 84 21.82 -13.74 -18.92
CA ARG A 84 22.32 -14.76 -19.87
C ARG A 84 21.83 -14.61 -21.32
N TYR A 85 20.60 -14.16 -21.54
CA TYR A 85 20.06 -13.98 -22.89
C TYR A 85 20.65 -12.77 -23.62
N ALA A 86 21.29 -11.82 -22.93
CA ALA A 86 22.03 -10.74 -23.58
C ALA A 86 23.17 -11.29 -24.46
N TYR A 87 23.67 -12.48 -24.14
CA TYR A 87 24.71 -13.17 -24.92
C TYR A 87 24.18 -14.01 -26.08
N ALA A 88 22.85 -14.11 -26.25
CA ALA A 88 22.25 -14.92 -27.31
C ALA A 88 22.39 -14.27 -28.69
N ASP A 89 22.53 -12.95 -28.74
CA ASP A 89 22.64 -12.16 -29.96
C ASP A 89 23.65 -11.01 -29.75
N PRO A 90 24.57 -10.75 -30.69
CA PRO A 90 25.59 -9.71 -30.53
C PRO A 90 25.01 -8.30 -30.50
N VAL A 91 23.91 -8.04 -31.23
CA VAL A 91 23.26 -6.73 -31.23
C VAL A 91 22.58 -6.49 -29.88
N ALA A 92 21.93 -7.52 -29.32
CA ALA A 92 21.40 -7.48 -27.97
C ALA A 92 22.51 -7.22 -26.94
N LEU A 93 23.65 -7.90 -27.05
CA LEU A 93 24.78 -7.71 -26.14
C LEU A 93 25.29 -6.27 -26.14
N GLU A 94 25.43 -5.67 -27.32
CA GLU A 94 25.82 -4.27 -27.46
C GLU A 94 24.79 -3.32 -26.83
N GLY A 95 23.49 -3.56 -27.08
CA GLY A 95 22.41 -2.77 -26.48
C GLY A 95 22.42 -2.84 -24.95
N TYR A 96 22.60 -4.04 -24.39
CA TYR A 96 22.69 -4.23 -22.94
C TYR A 96 23.93 -3.55 -22.34
N LYS A 97 25.08 -3.62 -23.01
CA LYS A 97 26.30 -2.91 -22.59
C LYS A 97 26.10 -1.40 -22.62
N TRP A 98 25.54 -0.88 -23.69
CA TRP A 98 25.22 0.54 -23.80
C TRP A 98 24.25 1.00 -22.71
N ALA A 99 23.21 0.22 -22.41
CA ALA A 99 22.26 0.52 -21.34
C ALA A 99 22.90 0.62 -19.94
N THR A 100 24.07 0.00 -19.73
CA THR A 100 24.82 0.11 -18.46
C THR A 100 25.66 1.38 -18.36
N THR A 101 25.91 2.08 -19.48
CA THR A 101 26.69 3.33 -19.49
C THR A 101 25.86 4.49 -18.93
N GLN A 102 26.54 5.55 -18.47
CA GLN A 102 25.88 6.77 -18.00
C GLN A 102 24.98 7.39 -19.08
N GLU A 103 25.47 7.47 -20.32
CA GLU A 103 24.71 7.99 -21.44
C GLU A 103 23.46 7.15 -21.73
N GLY A 104 23.60 5.82 -21.78
CA GLY A 104 22.46 4.92 -21.97
C GLY A 104 21.40 5.10 -20.90
N GLN A 105 21.81 5.14 -19.63
CA GLN A 105 20.88 5.40 -18.51
C GLN A 105 20.23 6.78 -18.62
N ASP A 106 21.00 7.81 -19.02
CA ASP A 106 20.50 9.17 -19.19
C ASP A 106 19.49 9.30 -20.33
N VAL A 107 19.56 8.47 -21.36
CA VAL A 107 18.53 8.43 -22.40
C VAL A 107 17.33 7.62 -21.92
N LEU A 108 17.55 6.42 -21.37
CA LEU A 108 16.49 5.49 -20.94
C LEU A 108 15.59 6.07 -19.84
N LYS A 109 16.11 6.98 -18.99
CA LYS A 109 15.29 7.65 -17.97
C LYS A 109 14.21 8.57 -18.53
N TYR A 110 14.38 9.04 -19.77
CA TYR A 110 13.40 9.89 -20.46
C TYR A 110 12.48 9.10 -21.40
N MET A 111 12.79 7.82 -21.66
CA MET A 111 11.91 6.97 -22.44
C MET A 111 10.73 6.49 -21.59
N PRO A 112 9.48 6.68 -22.04
CA PRO A 112 8.31 6.11 -21.38
C PRO A 112 8.33 4.58 -21.43
N CYS A 113 7.83 3.92 -20.38
CA CYS A 113 7.69 2.47 -20.33
C CYS A 113 6.26 2.08 -20.73
N TYR A 114 6.12 1.17 -21.69
CA TYR A 114 4.83 0.74 -22.27
C TYR A 114 4.48 -0.72 -21.97
N CYS A 115 5.13 -1.33 -20.97
CA CYS A 115 4.95 -2.73 -20.60
C CYS A 115 3.55 -3.05 -20.04
N GLY A 116 2.76 -2.04 -19.68
CA GLY A 116 1.39 -2.24 -19.18
C GLY A 116 1.31 -2.60 -17.69
N CYS A 117 2.42 -2.55 -16.95
CA CYS A 117 2.46 -2.85 -15.51
C CYS A 117 1.66 -1.86 -14.66
N GLY A 118 1.41 -0.65 -15.15
CA GLY A 118 0.65 0.39 -14.44
C GLY A 118 1.21 0.68 -13.04
N ASP A 119 0.33 0.94 -12.08
CA ASP A 119 0.68 1.23 -10.69
C ASP A 119 1.10 -0.02 -9.88
N HIS A 120 1.09 -1.21 -10.51
CA HIS A 120 1.49 -2.46 -9.85
C HIS A 120 3.01 -2.64 -9.76
N ALA A 121 3.78 -1.88 -10.55
CA ALA A 121 5.24 -1.89 -10.52
C ALA A 121 5.79 -0.58 -9.96
N THR A 122 6.90 -0.65 -9.23
CA THR A 122 7.59 0.54 -8.67
C THR A 122 8.44 1.29 -9.70
N HIS A 123 8.43 0.88 -10.98
CA HIS A 123 9.24 1.43 -12.06
C HIS A 123 8.61 2.69 -12.67
N LYS A 124 9.38 3.76 -12.84
CA LYS A 124 8.87 5.08 -13.29
C LYS A 124 9.05 5.36 -14.78
N ASN A 125 10.02 4.71 -15.41
CA ASN A 125 10.43 4.92 -16.79
C ASN A 125 11.06 3.65 -17.35
N ASN A 126 11.44 3.67 -18.63
CA ASN A 126 12.04 2.51 -19.29
C ASN A 126 13.31 2.03 -18.60
N LEU A 127 14.16 2.94 -18.11
CA LEU A 127 15.35 2.58 -17.34
C LEU A 127 14.98 1.74 -16.11
N ASN A 128 14.02 2.20 -15.31
CA ASN A 128 13.61 1.47 -14.11
C ASN A 128 12.94 0.14 -14.44
N CYS A 129 12.36 -0.02 -15.63
CA CYS A 129 11.81 -1.30 -16.07
C CYS A 129 12.91 -2.38 -16.19
N PHE A 130 14.17 -2.03 -16.47
CA PHE A 130 15.24 -3.01 -16.72
C PHE A 130 16.40 -2.96 -15.73
N ILE A 131 16.60 -1.85 -15.04
CA ILE A 131 17.70 -1.65 -14.08
C ILE A 131 17.12 -1.24 -12.72
N GLN A 132 17.51 -1.99 -11.69
CA GLN A 132 17.16 -1.73 -10.30
C GLN A 132 18.06 -0.64 -9.74
N ASP A 133 17.46 0.39 -9.13
CA ASP A 133 18.13 1.47 -8.40
C ASP A 133 19.45 1.96 -9.07
N PRO A 134 19.39 2.53 -10.28
CA PRO A 134 20.57 3.04 -10.97
C PRO A 134 21.21 4.17 -10.16
N VAL A 135 22.33 3.87 -9.50
CA VAL A 135 23.13 4.83 -8.72
C VAL A 135 24.53 4.91 -9.31
N ALA A 136 24.99 6.13 -9.59
CA ALA A 136 26.31 6.37 -10.15
C ALA A 136 27.42 5.71 -9.30
N GLY A 137 28.32 5.00 -9.97
CA GLY A 137 29.46 4.31 -9.34
C GLY A 137 29.12 3.02 -8.60
N LYS A 138 27.86 2.56 -8.63
CA LYS A 138 27.49 1.23 -8.15
C LYS A 138 27.36 0.24 -9.32
N PRO A 139 27.60 -1.06 -9.09
CA PRO A 139 27.31 -2.08 -10.08
C PRO A 139 25.85 -2.01 -10.53
N VAL A 140 25.63 -2.12 -11.84
CA VAL A 140 24.28 -2.21 -12.42
C VAL A 140 23.67 -3.56 -12.06
N VAL A 141 22.47 -3.55 -11.50
CA VAL A 141 21.68 -4.73 -11.21
C VAL A 141 20.46 -4.72 -12.13
N PHE A 142 20.29 -5.80 -12.90
CA PHE A 142 19.18 -5.93 -13.83
C PHE A 142 17.92 -6.42 -13.13
N ASP A 143 16.77 -5.92 -13.57
CA ASP A 143 15.47 -6.39 -13.13
C ASP A 143 15.07 -7.70 -13.83
N SER A 144 14.15 -8.44 -13.22
CA SER A 144 13.50 -9.61 -13.80
C SER A 144 12.88 -9.35 -15.18
N HIS A 145 12.38 -8.14 -15.43
CA HIS A 145 11.81 -7.74 -16.73
C HIS A 145 12.86 -7.62 -17.83
N ALA A 146 14.13 -7.43 -17.50
CA ALA A 146 15.17 -7.54 -18.51
C ALA A 146 15.19 -8.96 -19.09
N SER A 147 14.87 -9.96 -18.26
CA SER A 147 15.06 -11.39 -18.54
C SER A 147 13.88 -12.20 -19.04
N THR A 148 12.76 -11.54 -19.30
CA THR A 148 11.52 -12.18 -19.77
C THR A 148 11.32 -11.89 -21.25
#